data_AF-A0A3A5HFR0-F1
#
_entry.id   AF-A0A3A5HFR0-F1
#
_cell.length_a   1.000
_cell.length_b   1.000
_cell.length_c   1.000
_cell.angle_alpha   90.00
_cell.angle_beta   90.00
_cell.angle_gamma   90.00
#
_symmetry.space_group_name_H-M   'P 1'
#
loop_
_entity.id
_entity.type
_entity.pdbx_description
1 polymer ?
#
loop_
_entity_poly.entity_id
_entity_poly.type
_entity_poly.pdbx_seq_one_letter_code
_entity_poly.pdbx_strand_id
1 'polypeptide(L)'
;MVENSKKAFNESNFSKGILDFIYESGVTMEDLVNAGMELCVGVEISPELKEALGKQILKSLADINVIALIMAGIRVEEDFKHHRLREVNVDDDPAYLYSDEVLGMAIANQIAGTKAIFNFKRYDELKPGILSTLGPMLDDVFAGLVAGCMSKIFEE
;
A
#
# COMPACT_ATOMS: atom_id res chain seq x y z
N MET A 1 9.68 24.28 -29.82
CA MET A 1 10.15 23.80 -28.49
C MET A 1 9.06 23.02 -27.74
N VAL A 2 7.81 23.52 -27.70
CA VAL A 2 6.68 22.85 -27.03
C VAL A 2 6.20 21.55 -27.73
N GLU A 3 6.30 21.46 -29.07
CA GLU A 3 5.92 20.24 -29.81
C GLU A 3 6.90 19.07 -29.63
N ASN A 4 8.21 19.35 -29.55
CA ASN A 4 9.21 18.31 -29.28
C ASN A 4 9.08 17.72 -27.88
N SER A 5 8.63 18.51 -26.90
CA SER A 5 8.35 18.01 -25.54
C SER A 5 7.11 17.10 -25.50
N LYS A 6 6.06 17.40 -26.27
CA LYS A 6 4.88 16.52 -26.41
C LYS A 6 5.21 15.23 -27.17
N LYS A 7 6.07 15.32 -28.18
CA LYS A 7 6.52 14.17 -28.97
C LYS A 7 7.42 13.23 -28.15
N ALA A 8 8.33 13.78 -27.35
CA ALA A 8 9.13 13.02 -26.39
C ALA A 8 8.28 12.32 -25.31
N PHE A 9 7.15 12.93 -24.90
CA PHE A 9 6.21 12.32 -23.94
C PHE A 9 5.44 11.14 -24.54
N ASN A 10 5.03 11.23 -25.81
CA ASN A 10 4.35 10.15 -26.54
C ASN A 10 5.32 9.04 -27.00
N GLU A 11 6.61 9.33 -27.12
CA GLU A 11 7.67 8.36 -27.48
C GLU A 11 8.37 7.77 -26.24
N SER A 12 8.14 8.31 -25.04
CA SER A 12 8.63 7.74 -23.79
C SER A 12 7.66 6.68 -23.26
N ASN A 13 8.13 5.45 -23.11
CA ASN A 13 7.46 4.25 -22.59
C ASN A 13 6.97 4.31 -21.12
N PHE A 14 6.59 5.48 -20.59
CA PHE A 14 5.97 5.56 -19.26
C PHE A 14 4.46 5.33 -19.36
N SER A 15 4.09 4.08 -19.65
CA SER A 15 2.69 3.62 -19.75
C SER A 15 2.15 2.97 -18.47
N LYS A 16 2.97 2.88 -17.41
CA LYS A 16 2.64 2.13 -16.18
C LYS A 16 1.78 2.98 -15.23
N GLY A 17 0.65 2.43 -14.81
CA GLY A 17 -0.18 2.94 -13.73
C GLY A 17 0.27 2.40 -12.37
N ILE A 18 -0.37 2.88 -11.30
CA ILE A 18 -0.05 2.44 -9.93
C ILE A 18 -0.26 0.94 -9.72
N LEU A 19 -1.27 0.34 -10.35
CA LEU A 19 -1.52 -1.10 -10.27
C LEU A 19 -0.37 -1.92 -10.85
N ASP A 20 0.29 -1.42 -11.91
CA ASP A 20 1.46 -2.09 -12.49
C ASP A 20 2.63 -2.07 -11.51
N PHE A 21 2.84 -0.96 -10.79
CA PHE A 21 3.89 -0.87 -9.76
C PHE A 21 3.61 -1.78 -8.56
N ILE A 22 2.36 -1.86 -8.11
CA ILE A 22 1.96 -2.76 -7.02
C ILE A 22 2.19 -4.23 -7.44
N TYR A 23 1.79 -4.58 -8.66
CA TYR A 23 2.04 -5.92 -9.20
C TYR A 23 3.53 -6.25 -9.30
N GLU A 24 4.35 -5.32 -9.79
CA GLU A 24 5.80 -5.48 -9.89
C GLU A 24 6.50 -5.57 -8.53
N SER A 25 5.90 -4.99 -7.48
CA SER A 25 6.35 -5.19 -6.09
C SER A 25 5.99 -6.55 -5.50
N GLY A 26 5.30 -7.42 -6.25
CA GLY A 26 4.94 -8.77 -5.84
C GLY A 26 3.58 -8.88 -5.14
N VAL A 27 2.72 -7.86 -5.27
CA VAL A 27 1.41 -7.81 -4.60
C VAL A 27 0.29 -7.76 -5.64
N THR A 28 -0.73 -8.61 -5.49
CA THR A 28 -1.95 -8.54 -6.32
C THR A 28 -3.11 -7.89 -5.59
N MET A 29 -4.14 -7.46 -6.34
CA MET A 29 -5.39 -6.98 -5.76
C MET A 29 -6.09 -8.06 -4.91
N GLU A 30 -5.99 -9.33 -5.31
CA GLU A 30 -6.57 -10.44 -4.55
C GLU A 30 -5.86 -10.62 -3.20
N ASP A 31 -4.54 -10.49 -3.18
CA ASP A 31 -3.74 -10.56 -1.96
C ASP A 31 -4.16 -9.48 -0.94
N LEU A 32 -4.31 -8.23 -1.41
CA LEU A 32 -4.76 -7.11 -0.57
C LEU A 32 -6.17 -7.33 -0.02
N VAL A 33 -7.08 -7.83 -0.86
CA VAL A 33 -8.46 -8.12 -0.43
C VAL A 33 -8.49 -9.24 0.60
N ASN A 34 -7.76 -10.33 0.36
CA ASN A 34 -7.70 -11.47 1.26
C ASN A 34 -7.08 -11.09 2.60
N ALA A 35 -5.96 -10.34 2.61
CA ALA A 35 -5.35 -9.82 3.83
C ALA A 35 -6.34 -8.96 4.63
N GLY A 36 -7.11 -8.10 3.96
CA GLY A 36 -8.18 -7.32 4.59
C GLY A 36 -9.26 -8.18 5.27
N MET A 37 -9.66 -9.29 4.66
CA MET A 37 -10.70 -10.14 5.23
C MET A 37 -10.25 -10.90 6.48
N GLU A 38 -8.97 -11.24 6.60
CA GLU A 38 -8.46 -12.08 7.69
C GLU A 38 -8.66 -11.46 9.08
N LEU A 39 -8.72 -10.13 9.19
CA LEU A 39 -8.89 -9.44 10.47
C LEU A 39 -10.30 -8.89 10.71
N CYS A 40 -11.27 -9.21 9.85
CA CYS A 40 -12.67 -8.88 10.07
C CYS A 40 -13.19 -9.60 11.32
N VAL A 41 -13.67 -8.83 12.31
CA VAL A 41 -14.27 -9.35 13.55
C VAL A 41 -15.69 -8.84 13.66
N GLY A 42 -16.63 -9.73 13.99
CA GLY A 42 -18.03 -9.37 14.19
C GLY A 42 -18.80 -9.10 12.90
N VAL A 43 -18.21 -9.38 11.74
CA VAL A 43 -18.84 -9.27 10.41
C VAL A 43 -18.62 -10.59 9.68
N GLU A 44 -19.67 -11.11 9.04
CA GLU A 44 -19.57 -12.29 8.19
C GLU A 44 -18.81 -11.95 6.90
N ILE A 45 -17.77 -12.72 6.60
CA ILE A 45 -16.99 -12.53 5.37
C ILE A 45 -17.84 -13.03 4.20
N SER A 46 -18.40 -12.09 3.44
CA SER A 46 -19.22 -12.38 2.27
C SER A 46 -18.52 -11.98 0.96
N PRO A 47 -18.91 -12.55 -0.20
CA PRO A 47 -18.43 -12.10 -1.51
C PRO A 47 -18.66 -10.60 -1.75
N GLU A 48 -19.77 -10.05 -1.26
CA GLU A 48 -20.11 -8.63 -1.38
C GLU A 48 -19.14 -7.76 -0.59
N LEU A 49 -18.73 -8.20 0.60
CA LEU A 49 -17.73 -7.48 1.40
C LEU A 49 -16.35 -7.47 0.72
N LYS A 50 -15.94 -8.61 0.15
CA LYS A 50 -14.70 -8.70 -0.66
C LYS A 50 -14.76 -7.75 -1.86
N GLU A 51 -15.87 -7.73 -2.57
CA GLU A 51 -16.07 -6.82 -3.70
C GLU A 51 -16.08 -5.35 -3.26
N ALA A 52 -16.72 -5.03 -2.13
CA ALA A 52 -16.72 -3.69 -1.56
C ALA A 52 -15.32 -3.22 -1.20
N LEU A 53 -14.52 -4.07 -0.54
CA LEU A 53 -13.12 -3.75 -0.24
C LEU A 53 -12.31 -3.55 -1.52
N GLY A 54 -12.43 -4.44 -2.51
CA GLY A 54 -11.73 -4.31 -3.79
C GLY A 54 -12.05 -2.99 -4.51
N LYS A 55 -13.34 -2.62 -4.56
CA LYS A 55 -13.78 -1.32 -5.11
C LYS A 55 -13.23 -0.15 -4.32
N GLN A 56 -13.22 -0.25 -2.99
CA GLN A 56 -12.69 0.82 -2.14
C GLN A 56 -11.17 0.98 -2.29
N ILE A 57 -10.41 -0.11 -2.46
CA ILE A 57 -8.97 -0.04 -2.78
C ILE A 57 -8.77 0.69 -4.10
N LEU A 58 -9.51 0.33 -5.16
CA LEU A 58 -9.42 1.02 -6.46
C LEU A 58 -9.79 2.50 -6.36
N LYS A 59 -10.81 2.85 -5.57
CA LYS A 59 -11.21 4.25 -5.29
C LYS A 59 -10.10 5.01 -4.57
N SER A 60 -9.46 4.42 -3.56
CA SER A 60 -8.33 5.02 -2.85
C SER A 60 -7.10 5.20 -3.75
N LEU A 61 -6.85 4.25 -4.68
CA LEU A 61 -5.77 4.34 -5.67
C LEU A 61 -6.04 5.38 -6.78
N ALA A 62 -7.17 6.10 -6.76
CA ALA A 62 -7.40 7.28 -7.58
C ALA A 62 -7.01 8.60 -6.88
N ASP A 63 -6.74 8.59 -5.57
CA ASP A 63 -6.23 9.75 -4.84
C ASP A 63 -4.71 9.89 -5.05
N ILE A 64 -4.30 11.03 -5.61
CA ILE A 64 -2.89 11.34 -5.87
C ILE A 64 -2.04 11.29 -4.58
N ASN A 65 -2.61 11.61 -3.43
CA ASN A 65 -1.88 11.59 -2.15
C ASN A 65 -1.62 10.15 -1.70
N VAL A 66 -2.60 9.27 -1.85
CA VAL A 66 -2.43 7.83 -1.57
C VAL A 66 -1.40 7.22 -2.52
N ILE A 67 -1.49 7.53 -3.82
CA ILE A 67 -0.51 7.08 -4.82
C ILE A 67 0.89 7.56 -4.47
N ALA A 68 1.06 8.84 -4.10
CA ALA A 68 2.37 9.39 -3.77
C ALA A 68 3.02 8.69 -2.57
N LEU A 69 2.24 8.39 -1.53
CA LEU A 69 2.73 7.67 -0.34
C LEU A 69 3.10 6.22 -0.66
N ILE A 70 2.26 5.49 -1.40
CA ILE A 70 2.56 4.11 -1.83
C ILE A 70 3.82 4.09 -2.70
N MET A 71 3.95 5.01 -3.65
CA MET A 71 5.14 5.09 -4.50
C MET A 71 6.39 5.42 -3.71
N ALA A 72 6.31 6.24 -2.65
CA ALA A 72 7.45 6.48 -1.77
C ALA A 72 7.92 5.17 -1.12
N GLY A 73 6.99 4.36 -0.60
CA GLY A 73 7.28 3.04 -0.04
C GLY A 73 7.92 2.08 -1.04
N ILE A 74 7.30 1.91 -2.21
CA ILE A 74 7.80 1.03 -3.28
C ILE A 74 9.22 1.40 -3.72
N ARG A 75 9.53 2.69 -3.84
CA ARG A 75 10.85 3.13 -4.28
C ARG A 75 11.92 2.95 -3.21
N VAL A 76 11.59 3.21 -1.95
CA VAL A 76 12.50 3.00 -0.83
C VAL A 76 12.80 1.52 -0.65
N GLU A 77 11.77 0.66 -0.68
CA GLU A 77 11.93 -0.80 -0.64
C GLU A 77 12.89 -1.31 -1.72
N GLU A 78 12.67 -0.88 -2.96
CA GLU A 78 13.51 -1.27 -4.10
C GLU A 78 14.99 -0.91 -3.88
N ASP A 79 15.27 0.29 -3.36
CA ASP A 79 16.64 0.72 -3.10
C ASP A 79 17.26 -0.01 -1.89
N PHE A 80 16.47 -0.36 -0.87
CA PHE A 80 16.87 -1.17 0.28
C PHE A 80 17.20 -2.61 -0.13
N LYS A 81 16.28 -3.28 -0.82
CA LYS A 81 16.41 -4.66 -1.32
C LYS A 81 17.63 -4.85 -2.23
N HIS A 82 18.02 -3.81 -2.97
CA HIS A 82 19.17 -3.83 -3.86
C HIS A 82 20.44 -3.21 -3.27
N HIS A 83 20.47 -2.93 -1.96
CA HIS A 83 21.60 -2.34 -1.23
C HIS A 83 22.18 -1.09 -1.90
N ARG A 84 21.31 -0.22 -2.43
CA ARG A 84 21.74 1.01 -3.12
C ARG A 84 22.12 2.12 -2.15
N LEU A 85 21.75 2.00 -0.87
CA LEU A 85 22.19 2.87 0.21
C LEU A 85 23.21 2.13 1.09
N ARG A 86 24.45 2.62 1.10
CA ARG A 86 25.55 2.00 1.85
C ARG A 86 25.32 2.00 3.36
N GLU A 87 24.65 3.04 3.87
CA GLU A 87 24.43 3.27 5.30
C GLU A 87 23.24 2.47 5.88
N VAL A 88 22.45 1.79 5.04
CA VAL A 88 21.21 1.11 5.45
C VAL A 88 21.32 -0.38 5.13
N ASN A 89 21.07 -1.22 6.15
CA ASN A 89 20.85 -2.66 5.97
C ASN A 89 19.58 -3.04 6.73
N VAL A 90 18.60 -3.55 5.99
CA VAL A 90 17.29 -3.97 6.51
C VAL A 90 17.01 -5.45 6.27
N ASP A 91 18.02 -6.25 5.91
CA ASP A 91 17.86 -7.68 5.59
C ASP A 91 17.27 -8.48 6.76
N ASP A 92 17.58 -8.05 7.98
CA ASP A 92 17.11 -8.66 9.23
C ASP A 92 15.82 -8.02 9.78
N ASP A 93 15.12 -7.20 8.98
CA ASP A 93 13.93 -6.42 9.37
C ASP A 93 14.12 -5.69 10.72
N PRO A 94 14.96 -4.64 10.75
CA PRO A 94 15.38 -4.03 11.98
C PRO A 94 14.24 -3.32 12.68
N ALA A 95 13.98 -3.70 13.94
CA ALA A 95 12.99 -3.07 14.83
C ALA A 95 13.17 -1.56 15.13
N TYR A 96 14.15 -0.90 14.51
CA TYR A 96 14.40 0.54 14.60
C TYR A 96 14.00 1.32 13.33
N LEU A 97 13.56 0.64 12.28
CA LEU A 97 12.89 1.29 11.16
C LEU A 97 11.46 1.61 11.63
N TYR A 98 11.17 2.90 11.78
CA TYR A 98 9.84 3.40 12.17
C TYR A 98 9.17 4.22 11.07
N SER A 99 9.90 4.46 9.97
CA SER A 99 9.45 5.33 8.88
C SER A 99 8.46 4.62 7.95
N ASP A 100 8.57 3.31 7.85
CA ASP A 100 7.57 2.36 7.38
C ASP A 100 6.22 2.54 8.10
N GLU A 101 6.20 2.47 9.43
CA GLU A 101 4.97 2.60 10.21
C GLU A 101 4.35 4.00 10.04
N VAL A 102 5.20 5.04 10.06
CA VAL A 102 4.76 6.42 9.82
C VAL A 102 4.10 6.57 8.45
N LEU A 103 4.65 5.90 7.44
CA LEU A 103 4.09 5.92 6.08
C LEU A 103 2.78 5.14 5.99
N GLY A 104 2.71 3.95 6.60
CA GLY A 104 1.48 3.15 6.72
C GLY A 104 0.35 3.92 7.43
N MET A 105 0.65 4.57 8.55
CA MET A 105 -0.31 5.44 9.26
C MET A 105 -0.77 6.62 8.40
N ALA A 106 0.14 7.25 7.65
CA ALA A 106 -0.21 8.36 6.76
C ALA A 106 -1.17 7.92 5.65
N ILE A 107 -0.96 6.74 5.06
CA ILE A 107 -1.86 6.16 4.05
C ILE A 107 -3.24 5.88 4.66
N ALA A 108 -3.30 5.18 5.80
CA ALA A 108 -4.56 4.87 6.46
C ALA A 108 -5.34 6.15 6.82
N ASN A 109 -4.65 7.14 7.38
CA ASN A 109 -5.24 8.41 7.76
C ASN A 109 -5.70 9.24 6.55
N GLN A 110 -4.98 9.18 5.42
CA GLN A 110 -5.40 9.84 4.18
C GLN A 110 -6.72 9.26 3.65
N ILE A 111 -6.94 7.95 3.80
CA ILE A 111 -8.13 7.27 3.28
C ILE A 111 -9.37 7.47 4.18
N ALA A 112 -9.21 7.30 5.50
CA ALA A 112 -10.32 7.18 6.45
C ALA A 112 -10.14 8.00 7.74
N GLY A 113 -9.15 8.91 7.77
CA GLY A 113 -8.87 9.76 8.92
C GLY A 113 -8.31 9.00 10.13
N THR A 114 -8.25 9.67 11.28
CA THR A 114 -7.51 9.20 12.45
C THR A 114 -7.97 7.85 12.98
N LYS A 115 -9.24 7.49 12.78
CA LYS A 115 -9.76 6.19 13.22
C LYS A 115 -9.14 5.01 12.48
N ALA A 116 -8.74 5.20 11.24
CA ALA A 116 -8.09 4.15 10.45
C ALA A 116 -6.70 3.79 10.97
N ILE A 117 -6.07 4.68 11.74
CA ILE A 117 -4.77 4.42 12.39
C ILE A 117 -4.89 3.29 13.42
N PHE A 118 -6.00 3.22 14.17
CA PHE A 118 -6.23 2.12 15.11
C PHE A 118 -6.39 0.78 14.40
N ASN A 119 -7.03 0.79 13.23
CA ASN A 119 -7.15 -0.40 12.41
C ASN A 119 -5.79 -0.78 11.81
N PHE A 120 -5.03 0.19 11.31
CA PHE A 120 -3.68 -0.01 10.77
C PHE A 120 -2.78 -0.73 11.77
N LYS A 121 -2.75 -0.28 13.03
CA LYS A 121 -1.94 -0.91 14.08
C LYS A 121 -2.21 -2.41 14.21
N ARG A 122 -3.46 -2.83 14.02
CA ARG A 122 -3.82 -4.25 14.04
C ARG A 122 -3.31 -5.02 12.82
N TYR A 123 -3.31 -4.42 11.64
CA TYR A 123 -2.78 -5.04 10.42
C TYR A 123 -1.25 -5.11 10.42
N ASP A 124 -0.60 -4.05 10.91
CA ASP A 124 0.84 -3.94 11.14
C ASP A 124 1.32 -5.02 12.15
N GLU A 125 0.65 -5.14 13.30
CA GLU A 125 1.02 -6.14 14.32
C GLU A 125 0.81 -7.60 13.86
N LEU A 126 -0.25 -7.89 13.11
CA LEU A 126 -0.63 -9.27 12.76
C LEU A 126 -0.15 -9.71 11.38
N LYS A 127 0.22 -8.77 10.50
CA LYS A 127 0.68 -8.97 9.11
C LYS A 127 -0.08 -10.09 8.35
N PRO A 128 -1.42 -10.02 8.23
CA PRO A 128 -2.21 -11.08 7.59
C PRO A 128 -1.86 -11.30 6.12
N GLY A 129 -2.04 -12.54 5.65
CA GLY A 129 -1.83 -12.94 4.26
C GLY A 129 -0.48 -12.48 3.70
N ILE A 130 -0.52 -11.79 2.56
CA ILE A 130 0.67 -11.29 1.84
C ILE A 130 1.55 -10.38 2.69
N LEU A 131 0.98 -9.65 3.66
CA LEU A 131 1.72 -8.65 4.44
C LEU A 131 2.87 -9.30 5.24
N SER A 132 2.71 -10.54 5.71
CA SER A 132 3.78 -11.29 6.40
C SER A 132 4.99 -11.66 5.53
N THR A 133 4.89 -11.46 4.21
CA THR A 133 5.90 -11.90 3.24
C THR A 133 6.63 -10.74 2.57
N LEU A 134 6.15 -9.52 2.78
CA LEU A 134 6.70 -8.32 2.16
C LEU A 134 7.91 -7.82 2.94
N GLY A 135 8.74 -7.04 2.27
CA GLY A 135 9.82 -6.32 2.93
C GLY A 135 9.30 -5.16 3.77
N PRO A 136 10.17 -4.59 4.62
CA PRO A 136 9.79 -3.79 5.78
C PRO A 136 9.13 -2.45 5.45
N MET A 137 9.28 -1.93 4.23
CA MET A 137 8.49 -0.76 3.84
C MET A 137 7.12 -1.15 3.32
N LEU A 138 7.03 -2.27 2.61
CA LEU A 138 5.84 -2.62 1.83
C LEU A 138 4.75 -3.28 2.67
N ASP A 139 5.12 -4.09 3.67
CA ASP A 139 4.15 -4.64 4.62
C ASP A 139 3.32 -3.53 5.28
N ASP A 140 3.95 -2.45 5.76
CA ASP A 140 3.28 -1.32 6.41
C ASP A 140 2.54 -0.41 5.43
N VAL A 141 3.11 -0.18 4.25
CA VAL A 141 2.45 0.60 3.19
C VAL A 141 1.14 -0.07 2.77
N PHE A 142 1.16 -1.38 2.56
CA PHE A 142 -0.03 -2.13 2.16
C PHE A 142 -0.96 -2.43 3.34
N ALA A 143 -0.44 -2.61 4.57
CA ALA A 143 -1.25 -2.63 5.78
C ALA A 143 -2.02 -1.31 5.94
N GLY A 144 -1.38 -0.16 5.70
CA GLY A 144 -2.00 1.16 5.72
C GLY A 144 -3.12 1.31 4.68
N LEU A 145 -2.89 0.85 3.45
CA LEU A 145 -3.89 0.85 2.39
C LEU A 145 -5.09 -0.03 2.76
N VAL A 146 -4.85 -1.28 3.16
CA VAL A 146 -5.90 -2.24 3.54
C VAL A 146 -6.69 -1.73 4.74
N ALA A 147 -6.01 -1.28 5.80
CA ALA A 147 -6.66 -0.78 7.01
C ALA A 147 -7.48 0.48 6.76
N GLY A 148 -6.96 1.41 5.95
CA GLY A 148 -7.66 2.61 5.52
C GLY A 148 -8.93 2.28 4.74
N CYS A 149 -8.83 1.44 3.72
CA CYS A 149 -9.97 1.01 2.91
C CYS A 149 -11.00 0.23 3.75
N MET A 150 -10.54 -0.67 4.61
CA MET A 150 -11.41 -1.43 5.50
C MET A 150 -12.14 -0.54 6.50
N SER A 151 -11.46 0.46 7.08
CA SER A 151 -12.13 1.45 7.93
C SER A 151 -13.17 2.23 7.13
N LYS A 152 -12.84 2.60 5.89
CA LYS A 152 -13.71 3.42 5.04
C LYS A 152 -15.03 2.73 4.68
N ILE A 153 -15.00 1.43 4.35
CA ILE A 153 -16.23 0.69 3.97
C ILE A 153 -17.23 0.54 5.11
N PHE A 154 -16.80 0.69 6.38
CA PHE A 154 -17.69 0.63 7.54
C PHE A 154 -18.12 2.02 8.05
N GLU A 155 -17.73 3.11 7.38
CA GLU A 155 -18.21 4.47 7.71
C GLU A 155 -19.41 4.92 6.88
N GLU A 156 -19.56 4.34 5.69
CA GLU A 156 -20.59 4.66 4.70
C GLU A 156 -21.84 3.79 4.93
#